data_AF-A0A6A4X4D7-F1
#
_entry.id   AF-A0A6A4X4D7-F1
#
_cell.length_a   1.000
_cell.length_b   1.000
_cell.length_c   1.000
_cell.angle_alpha   90.00
_cell.angle_beta   90.00
_cell.angle_gamma   90.00
#
_symmetry.space_group_name_H-M   'P 1'
#
loop_
_entity.id
_entity.type
_entity.pdbx_description
1 polymer ?
#
loop_
_entity_poly.entity_id
_entity_poly.type
_entity_poly.pdbx_seq_one_letter_code
_entity_poly.pdbx_strand_id
1 'polypeptide(L)'
;MLLLRRLGFEVRRQRSAVPAAGRGVVVTRGTVPAGAVCAWYPGTVYLPGDPLLLASIGNQFVFACADGVHVDGRGGGLSGLLFGSCAGRDHMGPYPAADRSWRTELPANPLAVGQFVNNQSPGFPSNVRYQEVDLPAVPYPLRRYLPYAWYRARVPPPMRAVVLVAQRDIRVGEELFANYFTVVHDS
;
A
#
# COMPACT_ATOMS: atom_id res chain seq x y z
N MET A 1 10.98 -12.56 -9.12
CA MET A 1 11.58 -13.85 -8.70
C MET A 1 12.20 -13.83 -7.30
N LEU A 2 12.94 -12.78 -6.89
CA LEU A 2 13.59 -12.72 -5.57
C LEU A 2 12.59 -12.72 -4.39
N LEU A 3 11.56 -11.87 -4.45
CA LEU A 3 10.52 -11.79 -3.40
C LEU A 3 9.77 -13.09 -3.21
N LEU A 4 9.37 -13.77 -4.29
CA LEU A 4 8.76 -15.10 -4.22
C LEU A 4 9.65 -16.11 -3.48
N ARG A 5 10.97 -16.11 -3.74
CA ARG A 5 11.90 -17.01 -3.04
C ARG A 5 12.06 -16.67 -1.56
N ARG A 6 11.86 -15.40 -1.17
CA ARG A 6 12.01 -14.93 0.22
C ARG A 6 10.74 -15.06 1.03
N LEU A 7 9.59 -14.75 0.42
CA LEU A 7 8.29 -14.75 1.09
C LEU A 7 7.52 -16.07 0.93
N GLY A 8 7.87 -16.87 -0.08
CA GLY A 8 7.16 -18.11 -0.39
C GLY A 8 5.86 -17.91 -1.18
N PHE A 9 5.47 -16.66 -1.49
CA PHE A 9 4.26 -16.37 -2.27
C PHE A 9 4.44 -15.20 -3.26
N GLU A 10 3.47 -15.06 -4.17
CA GLU A 10 3.38 -13.93 -5.10
C GLU A 10 1.93 -13.46 -5.21
N VAL A 11 1.70 -12.16 -5.00
CA VAL A 11 0.42 -11.49 -5.24
C VAL A 11 0.48 -10.68 -6.53
N ARG A 12 -0.63 -10.59 -7.25
CA ARG A 12 -0.76 -9.75 -8.45
C ARG A 12 -2.12 -9.07 -8.51
N ARG A 13 -2.17 -7.92 -9.19
CA ARG A 13 -3.44 -7.30 -9.57
C ARG A 13 -4.09 -8.07 -10.71
N GLN A 14 -5.31 -8.52 -10.50
CA GLN A 14 -6.13 -9.20 -11.50
C GLN A 14 -7.54 -8.60 -11.53
N ARG A 15 -8.39 -9.09 -12.44
CA ARG A 15 -9.83 -8.77 -12.39
C ARG A 15 -10.41 -9.37 -11.11
N SER A 16 -11.19 -8.58 -10.38
CA SER A 16 -11.83 -9.07 -9.15
C SER A 16 -12.88 -10.13 -9.47
N ALA A 17 -13.04 -11.08 -8.56
CA ALA A 17 -14.15 -12.03 -8.57
C ALA A 17 -15.48 -11.36 -8.19
N VAL A 18 -15.44 -10.21 -7.52
CA VAL A 18 -16.62 -9.43 -7.15
C VAL A 18 -17.17 -8.70 -8.39
N PRO A 19 -18.44 -8.88 -8.76
CA PRO A 19 -19.05 -8.17 -9.89
C PRO A 19 -18.93 -6.65 -9.74
N ALA A 20 -18.52 -5.97 -10.81
CA ALA A 20 -18.35 -4.51 -10.89
C ALA A 20 -17.31 -3.88 -9.94
N ALA A 21 -16.54 -4.66 -9.15
CA ALA A 21 -15.46 -4.12 -8.32
C ALA A 21 -14.18 -3.76 -9.10
N GLY A 22 -14.11 -4.09 -10.39
CA GLY A 22 -12.97 -3.79 -11.23
C GLY A 22 -11.79 -4.75 -11.00
N ARG A 23 -10.73 -4.27 -10.34
CA ARG A 23 -9.51 -5.04 -10.06
C ARG A 23 -9.45 -5.47 -8.60
N GLY A 24 -8.75 -6.56 -8.35
CA GLY A 24 -8.47 -7.12 -7.03
C GLY A 24 -7.01 -7.55 -6.92
N VAL A 25 -6.60 -8.00 -5.74
CA VAL A 25 -5.27 -8.59 -5.51
C VAL A 25 -5.43 -10.09 -5.28
N VAL A 26 -4.77 -10.90 -6.09
CA VAL A 26 -4.90 -12.37 -6.07
C VAL A 26 -3.56 -13.01 -5.79
N VAL A 27 -3.56 -14.05 -4.95
CA VAL A 27 -2.38 -14.90 -4.74
C VAL A 27 -2.19 -15.76 -5.98
N THR A 28 -1.07 -15.61 -6.67
CA THR A 28 -0.79 -16.28 -7.95
C THR A 28 0.20 -17.43 -7.82
N ARG A 29 1.04 -17.43 -6.78
CA ARG A 29 1.98 -18.52 -6.49
C ARG A 29 2.16 -18.66 -4.98
N GLY A 30 2.37 -19.89 -4.53
CA GLY A 30 2.67 -20.19 -3.13
C GLY A 30 1.48 -20.03 -2.18
N THR A 31 1.77 -19.78 -0.91
CA THR A 31 0.75 -19.58 0.12
C THR A 31 1.19 -18.42 1.00
N VAL A 32 0.29 -17.47 1.23
CA VAL A 32 0.49 -16.40 2.21
C VAL A 32 0.18 -16.99 3.58
N PRO A 33 1.14 -17.12 4.50
CA PRO A 33 0.86 -17.64 5.83
C PRO A 33 0.03 -16.65 6.66
N ALA A 34 -0.78 -17.15 7.59
CA ALA A 34 -1.45 -16.34 8.60
C ALA A 34 -0.43 -15.43 9.34
N GLY A 35 -0.78 -14.16 9.54
CA GLY A 35 0.07 -13.15 10.16
C GLY A 35 1.15 -12.55 9.25
N ALA A 36 1.31 -13.03 8.00
CA ALA A 36 2.28 -12.45 7.07
C ALA A 36 1.77 -11.16 6.42
N VAL A 37 2.69 -10.21 6.20
CA VAL A 37 2.44 -9.04 5.35
C VAL A 37 2.33 -9.49 3.90
N CYS A 38 1.17 -9.29 3.29
CA CYS A 38 0.87 -9.76 1.94
C CYS A 38 0.71 -8.62 0.92
N ALA A 39 0.49 -7.39 1.38
CA ALA A 39 0.48 -6.20 0.53
C ALA A 39 0.83 -4.95 1.35
N TRP A 40 1.28 -3.92 0.65
CA TRP A 40 1.59 -2.59 1.16
C TRP A 40 0.61 -1.64 0.50
N TYR A 41 -0.08 -0.83 1.29
CA TYR A 41 -0.91 0.25 0.79
C TYR A 41 0.01 1.42 0.42
N PRO A 42 0.25 1.71 -0.86
CA PRO A 42 1.18 2.74 -1.26
C PRO A 42 0.56 4.13 -1.12
N GLY A 43 1.36 5.19 -1.13
CA GLY A 43 0.79 6.53 -1.26
C GLY A 43 1.63 7.69 -0.76
N THR A 44 1.07 8.88 -0.94
CA THR A 44 1.62 10.11 -0.32
C THR A 44 1.17 10.14 1.13
N VAL A 45 2.11 10.35 2.06
CA VAL A 45 1.85 10.37 3.49
C VAL A 45 1.73 11.81 3.97
N TYR A 46 0.57 12.15 4.52
CA TYR A 46 0.21 13.47 5.03
C TYR A 46 0.16 13.43 6.55
N LEU A 47 0.89 14.32 7.20
CA LEU A 47 0.84 14.50 8.65
C LEU A 47 -0.42 15.28 9.06
N PRO A 48 -0.83 15.22 10.34
CA PRO A 48 -1.86 16.10 10.86
C PRO A 48 -1.60 17.57 10.48
N GLY A 49 -2.64 18.22 9.93
CA GLY A 49 -2.60 19.60 9.45
C GLY A 49 -2.05 19.80 8.04
N ASP A 50 -1.61 18.75 7.33
CA ASP A 50 -1.25 18.88 5.91
C ASP A 50 -2.47 19.16 5.02
N PRO A 51 -2.28 19.92 3.93
CA PRO A 51 -3.35 20.24 3.00
C PRO A 51 -3.74 19.01 2.14
N LEU A 52 -4.73 18.27 2.61
CA LEU A 52 -5.27 17.08 1.92
C LEU A 52 -6.54 17.37 1.09
N LEU A 53 -7.24 18.48 1.37
CA LEU A 53 -8.59 18.76 0.86
C LEU A 53 -8.73 18.53 -0.65
N LEU A 54 -7.86 19.12 -1.48
CA LEU A 54 -7.99 19.01 -2.94
C LEU A 54 -7.71 17.59 -3.45
N ALA A 55 -6.82 16.86 -2.78
CA ALA A 55 -6.48 15.49 -3.14
C ALA A 55 -7.52 14.46 -2.65
N SER A 56 -8.35 14.81 -1.65
CA SER A 56 -9.37 13.92 -1.09
C SER A 56 -10.74 14.01 -1.78
N ILE A 57 -11.04 15.09 -2.52
CA ILE A 57 -12.33 15.24 -3.21
C ILE A 57 -12.54 14.09 -4.20
N GLY A 58 -13.57 13.28 -3.95
CA GLY A 58 -13.90 12.11 -4.77
C GLY A 58 -12.80 11.05 -4.81
N ASN A 59 -11.95 11.00 -3.78
CA ASN A 59 -10.84 10.06 -3.69
C ASN A 59 -11.12 8.98 -2.62
N GLN A 60 -11.45 7.77 -3.08
CA GLN A 60 -11.70 6.62 -2.21
C GLN A 60 -10.40 5.92 -1.74
N PHE A 61 -9.23 6.37 -2.22
CA PHE A 61 -7.93 5.78 -1.89
C PHE A 61 -7.20 6.56 -0.78
N VAL A 62 -7.90 7.43 -0.05
CA VAL A 62 -7.35 8.06 1.15
C VAL A 62 -7.61 7.15 2.34
N PHE A 63 -6.53 6.58 2.88
CA PHE A 63 -6.56 5.85 4.14
C PHE A 63 -6.29 6.80 5.31
N ALA A 64 -7.20 6.87 6.28
CA ALA A 64 -7.02 7.64 7.50
C ALA A 64 -6.50 6.73 8.62
N CYS A 65 -5.32 7.03 9.13
CA CYS A 65 -4.72 6.37 10.29
C CYS A 65 -5.32 6.95 11.58
N ALA A 66 -5.27 6.19 12.67
CA ALA A 66 -5.90 6.59 13.93
C ALA A 66 -5.30 7.85 14.58
N ASP A 67 -4.04 8.17 14.30
CA ASP A 67 -3.36 9.37 14.79
C ASP A 67 -3.55 10.60 13.89
N GLY A 68 -4.42 10.51 12.88
CA GLY A 68 -4.69 11.60 11.94
C GLY A 68 -3.69 11.71 10.80
N VAL A 69 -2.73 10.78 10.68
CA VAL A 69 -1.93 10.62 9.46
C VAL A 69 -2.83 10.09 8.35
N HIS A 70 -2.63 10.57 7.12
CA HIS A 70 -3.35 10.05 5.95
C HIS A 70 -2.39 9.50 4.91
N VAL A 71 -2.77 8.39 4.26
CA VAL A 71 -2.04 7.80 3.14
C VAL A 71 -2.91 7.84 1.89
N ASP A 72 -2.52 8.61 0.88
CA ASP A 72 -3.23 8.73 -0.39
C ASP A 72 -2.65 7.77 -1.44
N GLY A 73 -3.36 6.65 -1.65
CA GLY A 73 -2.99 5.59 -2.58
C GLY A 73 -3.51 5.78 -4.00
N ARG A 74 -4.07 6.94 -4.37
CA ARG A 74 -4.54 7.17 -5.74
C ARG A 74 -3.36 7.43 -6.67
N GLY A 75 -3.12 6.50 -7.59
CA GLY A 75 -1.97 6.55 -8.49
C GLY A 75 -2.05 7.56 -9.65
N GLY A 76 -3.24 8.10 -9.93
CA GLY A 76 -3.48 9.04 -11.05
C GLY A 76 -4.02 10.40 -10.60
N GLY A 77 -4.23 11.30 -11.56
CA GLY A 77 -4.75 12.65 -11.30
C GLY A 77 -3.85 13.48 -10.38
N LEU A 78 -4.45 14.37 -9.59
CA LEU A 78 -3.73 15.25 -8.66
C LEU A 78 -2.89 14.47 -7.64
N SER A 79 -3.45 13.42 -7.03
CA SER A 79 -2.76 12.53 -6.09
C SER A 79 -1.49 11.92 -6.69
N GLY A 80 -1.60 11.39 -7.91
CA GLY A 80 -0.46 10.82 -8.63
C GLY A 80 0.62 11.86 -8.94
N LEU A 81 0.23 13.09 -9.30
CA LEU A 81 1.14 14.22 -9.52
C LEU A 81 1.84 14.63 -8.22
N LEU A 82 1.10 14.75 -7.11
CA LEU A 82 1.62 15.09 -5.79
C LEU A 82 2.64 14.06 -5.30
N PHE A 83 2.32 12.76 -5.40
CA PHE A 83 3.27 11.69 -5.08
C PHE A 83 4.55 11.84 -5.90
N GLY A 84 4.39 12.05 -7.22
CA GLY A 84 5.50 12.21 -8.13
C GLY A 84 6.40 13.42 -7.80
N SER A 85 5.79 14.54 -7.41
CA SER A 85 6.47 15.76 -6.99
C SER A 85 7.24 15.54 -5.68
N CYS A 86 6.58 14.97 -4.66
CA CYS A 86 7.20 14.69 -3.35
C CYS A 86 8.37 13.71 -3.47
N ALA A 87 8.19 12.60 -4.21
CA ALA A 87 9.26 11.64 -4.46
C ALA A 87 10.42 12.24 -5.27
N GLY A 88 10.14 13.20 -6.15
CA GLY A 88 11.15 13.92 -6.93
C GLY A 88 11.93 14.93 -6.08
N ARG A 89 11.24 15.68 -5.21
CA ARG A 89 11.84 16.63 -4.26
C ARG A 89 12.87 15.95 -3.36
N ASP A 90 12.55 14.75 -2.88
CA ASP A 90 13.39 14.05 -1.90
C ASP A 90 14.51 13.22 -2.56
N HIS A 91 14.63 13.25 -3.90
CA HIS A 91 15.65 12.54 -4.66
C HIS A 91 17.06 13.09 -4.36
N MET A 92 18.00 12.21 -3.97
CA MET A 92 19.41 12.52 -3.79
C MET A 92 20.29 11.72 -4.76
N GLY A 93 20.97 12.45 -5.65
CA GLY A 93 21.91 11.87 -6.62
C GLY A 93 21.22 10.84 -7.53
N PRO A 94 21.79 9.63 -7.71
CA PRO A 94 21.24 8.61 -8.59
C PRO A 94 20.16 7.72 -7.94
N TYR A 95 19.84 7.91 -6.66
CA TYR A 95 18.98 6.98 -5.92
C TYR A 95 17.58 7.57 -5.70
N PRO A 96 16.52 6.96 -6.27
CA PRO A 96 15.14 7.41 -6.03
C PRO A 96 14.75 7.35 -4.55
N ALA A 97 14.03 8.37 -4.09
CA ALA A 97 13.56 8.47 -2.72
C ALA A 97 12.35 7.58 -2.40
N ALA A 98 11.68 7.06 -3.43
CA ALA A 98 10.51 6.19 -3.33
C ALA A 98 10.36 5.33 -4.59
N ASP A 99 9.67 4.20 -4.48
CA ASP A 99 9.15 3.45 -5.62
C ASP A 99 8.01 4.26 -6.28
N ARG A 100 8.21 4.71 -7.52
CA ARG A 100 7.16 5.44 -8.28
C ARG A 100 6.33 4.52 -9.17
N SER A 101 6.74 3.26 -9.30
CA SER A 101 6.17 2.27 -10.23
C SER A 101 4.93 1.56 -9.69
N TRP A 102 4.58 1.71 -8.40
CA TRP A 102 3.28 1.26 -7.88
C TRP A 102 2.08 1.88 -8.59
N ARG A 103 2.28 3.03 -9.26
CA ARG A 103 1.29 3.70 -10.09
C ARG A 103 1.14 3.08 -11.50
N THR A 104 2.06 2.23 -11.92
CA THR A 104 1.99 1.47 -13.19
C THR A 104 1.40 0.09 -12.94
N GLU A 105 1.31 -0.79 -13.95
CA GLU A 105 0.81 -2.16 -13.82
C GLU A 105 1.79 -3.15 -13.18
N LEU A 106 3.09 -2.84 -13.17
CA LEU A 106 4.15 -3.73 -12.70
C LEU A 106 5.08 -2.98 -11.75
N PRO A 107 4.77 -2.95 -10.43
CA PRO A 107 5.63 -2.28 -9.47
C PRO A 107 6.96 -3.01 -9.27
N ALA A 108 8.00 -2.23 -8.98
CA ALA A 108 9.31 -2.71 -8.57
C ALA A 108 9.24 -3.41 -7.20
N ASN A 109 8.37 -2.94 -6.30
CA ASN A 109 7.89 -3.69 -5.16
C ASN A 109 6.55 -4.39 -5.47
N PRO A 110 6.53 -5.70 -5.81
CA PRO A 110 5.33 -6.49 -6.05
C PRO A 110 4.24 -6.39 -4.98
N LEU A 111 4.58 -6.05 -3.73
CA LEU A 111 3.60 -5.92 -2.65
C LEU A 111 2.88 -4.55 -2.65
N ALA A 112 3.35 -3.56 -3.42
CA ALA A 112 2.78 -2.20 -3.47
C ALA A 112 1.48 -2.14 -4.29
N VAL A 113 0.49 -2.93 -3.86
CA VAL A 113 -0.80 -3.14 -4.51
C VAL A 113 -1.97 -3.09 -3.52
N GLY A 114 -1.73 -2.71 -2.27
CA GLY A 114 -2.72 -2.74 -1.19
C GLY A 114 -3.96 -1.89 -1.43
N GLN A 115 -3.85 -0.82 -2.22
CA GLN A 115 -4.98 0.04 -2.60
C GLN A 115 -5.99 -0.63 -3.54
N PHE A 116 -5.67 -1.81 -4.09
CA PHE A 116 -6.56 -2.60 -4.94
C PHE A 116 -7.19 -3.78 -4.18
N VAL A 117 -6.97 -3.90 -2.88
CA VAL A 117 -7.64 -4.92 -2.05
C VAL A 117 -9.07 -4.46 -1.80
N ASN A 118 -10.03 -5.27 -2.24
CA ASN A 118 -11.45 -4.94 -2.16
C ASN A 118 -11.99 -5.12 -0.73
N ASN A 119 -13.12 -4.46 -0.46
CA ASN A 119 -13.85 -4.70 0.78
C ASN A 119 -14.47 -6.09 0.77
N GLN A 120 -14.65 -6.67 1.94
CA GLN A 120 -15.48 -7.85 2.10
C GLN A 120 -16.92 -7.58 1.61
N SER A 121 -17.57 -8.61 1.11
CA SER A 121 -18.96 -8.59 0.68
C SER A 121 -19.59 -9.98 0.87
N PRO A 122 -20.92 -10.13 0.74
CA PRO A 122 -21.55 -11.45 0.84
C PRO A 122 -20.91 -12.45 -0.13
N GLY A 123 -20.39 -13.56 0.40
CA GLY A 123 -19.64 -14.57 -0.37
C GLY A 123 -18.14 -14.32 -0.52
N PHE A 124 -17.66 -13.13 -0.14
CA PHE A 124 -16.25 -12.73 -0.20
C PHE A 124 -15.80 -12.21 1.19
N PRO A 125 -15.60 -13.11 2.18
CA PRO A 125 -15.24 -12.71 3.53
C PRO A 125 -13.82 -12.13 3.60
N SER A 126 -13.60 -11.22 4.55
CA SER A 126 -12.27 -10.69 4.84
C SER A 126 -11.29 -11.81 5.16
N ASN A 127 -10.11 -11.76 4.56
CA ASN A 127 -8.99 -12.66 4.80
C ASN A 127 -7.67 -11.91 5.07
N VAL A 128 -7.68 -10.58 4.95
CA VAL A 128 -6.58 -9.70 5.31
C VAL A 128 -7.09 -8.52 6.13
N ARG A 129 -6.22 -7.89 6.92
CA ARG A 129 -6.55 -6.68 7.70
C ARG A 129 -5.52 -5.58 7.46
N TYR A 130 -5.95 -4.32 7.54
CA TYR A 130 -5.03 -3.19 7.56
C TYR A 130 -4.31 -3.13 8.91
N GLN A 131 -3.01 -2.89 8.86
CA GLN A 131 -2.17 -2.66 10.02
C GLN A 131 -1.28 -1.45 9.77
N GLU A 132 -1.34 -0.51 10.70
CA GLU A 132 -0.46 0.65 10.72
C GLU A 132 0.89 0.23 11.29
N VAL A 133 1.98 0.59 10.62
CA VAL A 133 3.34 0.28 11.06
C VAL A 133 4.24 1.48 10.84
N ASP A 134 5.16 1.70 11.77
CA ASP A 134 6.12 2.78 11.70
C ASP A 134 7.45 2.23 11.17
N LEU A 135 7.79 2.64 9.94
CA LEU A 135 9.04 2.23 9.31
C LEU A 135 10.21 3.01 9.90
N PRO A 136 11.30 2.33 10.30
CA PRO A 136 12.49 3.00 10.80
C PRO A 136 13.22 3.73 9.67
N ALA A 137 14.35 4.36 9.99
CA ALA A 137 15.22 4.96 9.00
C ALA A 137 15.70 3.91 7.97
N VAL A 138 15.19 4.00 6.74
CA VAL A 138 15.61 3.11 5.65
C VAL A 138 16.81 3.72 4.91
N PRO A 139 17.90 2.95 4.70
CA PRO A 139 19.05 3.38 3.91
C PRO A 139 18.63 3.91 2.55
N TYR A 140 19.21 5.04 2.15
CA TYR A 140 18.76 5.79 0.98
C TYR A 140 18.69 4.94 -0.32
N PRO A 141 19.66 4.07 -0.65
CA PRO A 141 19.57 3.21 -1.83
C PRO A 141 18.41 2.21 -1.84
N LEU A 142 17.88 1.84 -0.67
CA LEU A 142 16.76 0.91 -0.54
C LEU A 142 15.39 1.59 -0.63
N ARG A 143 15.34 2.93 -0.51
CA ARG A 143 14.07 3.68 -0.56
C ARG A 143 13.36 3.58 -1.91
N ARG A 144 14.09 3.25 -2.99
CA ARG A 144 13.52 2.92 -4.31
C ARG A 144 12.51 1.77 -4.32
N TYR A 145 12.38 1.00 -3.22
CA TYR A 145 11.41 -0.07 -3.04
C TYR A 145 10.29 0.28 -2.03
N LEU A 146 10.38 1.44 -1.36
CA LEU A 146 9.34 1.94 -0.48
C LEU A 146 8.28 2.67 -1.30
N PRO A 147 7.01 2.27 -1.25
CA PRO A 147 5.98 2.90 -2.06
C PRO A 147 5.37 4.14 -1.38
N TYR A 148 6.18 4.87 -0.62
CA TYR A 148 5.76 6.00 0.22
C TYR A 148 6.57 7.24 -0.10
N ALA A 149 5.92 8.40 -0.07
CA ALA A 149 6.56 9.70 -0.11
C ALA A 149 5.89 10.63 0.88
N TRP A 150 6.66 11.37 1.67
CA TRP A 150 6.11 12.38 2.56
C TRP A 150 5.56 13.56 1.77
N TYR A 151 4.38 14.05 2.12
CA TYR A 151 3.89 15.32 1.60
C TYR A 151 4.83 16.48 1.99
N ARG A 152 5.25 16.55 3.26
CA ARG A 152 6.25 17.52 3.73
C ARG A 152 7.68 17.09 3.40
N ALA A 153 8.56 18.07 3.17
CA ALA A 153 9.98 17.82 2.99
C ALA A 153 10.67 17.54 4.33
N ARG A 154 11.76 16.74 4.29
CA ARG A 154 12.69 16.56 5.43
C ARG A 154 12.03 16.07 6.74
N VAL A 155 10.97 15.28 6.63
CA VAL A 155 10.34 14.63 7.80
C VAL A 155 11.29 13.52 8.29
N PRO A 156 11.70 13.55 9.58
CA PRO A 156 12.53 12.49 10.14
C PRO A 156 11.72 11.19 10.30
N PRO A 157 12.39 10.02 10.37
CA PRO A 157 11.74 8.77 10.75
C PRO A 157 11.10 8.86 12.16
N PRO A 158 10.13 7.99 12.47
CA PRO A 158 9.61 6.92 11.61
C PRO A 158 8.68 7.40 10.50
N MET A 159 8.50 6.59 9.46
CA MET A 159 7.51 6.81 8.40
C MET A 159 6.31 5.90 8.58
N ARG A 160 5.12 6.50 8.72
CA ARG A 160 3.87 5.74 8.75
C ARG A 160 3.68 4.99 7.45
N ALA A 161 3.52 3.69 7.56
CA ALA A 161 3.13 2.77 6.51
C ALA A 161 1.83 2.09 6.91
N VAL A 162 1.07 1.70 5.89
CA VAL A 162 -0.11 0.86 6.05
C VAL A 162 0.13 -0.40 5.24
N VAL A 163 0.08 -1.54 5.91
CA VAL A 163 0.28 -2.86 5.31
C VAL A 163 -0.99 -3.69 5.47
N LEU A 164 -1.12 -4.73 4.66
CA LEU A 164 -2.17 -5.72 4.79
C LEU A 164 -1.56 -7.03 5.28
N VAL A 165 -2.14 -7.55 6.36
CA VAL A 165 -1.69 -8.76 7.04
C VAL A 165 -2.75 -9.83 6.92
N ALA A 166 -2.32 -11.03 6.53
CA ALA A 166 -3.21 -12.18 6.38
C ALA A 166 -3.80 -12.62 7.73
N GLN A 167 -5.11 -12.82 7.78
CA GLN A 167 -5.82 -13.28 8.98
C GLN A 167 -5.83 -14.81 9.10
N ARG A 168 -5.57 -15.51 8.00
CA ARG A 168 -5.43 -16.95 7.85
C ARG A 168 -4.48 -17.25 6.71
N ASP A 169 -4.15 -18.53 6.50
CA ASP A 169 -3.44 -18.93 5.29
C ASP A 169 -4.29 -18.63 4.04
N ILE A 170 -3.66 -18.08 3.00
CA ILE A 170 -4.30 -17.72 1.72
C ILE A 170 -3.57 -18.40 0.57
N ARG A 171 -4.29 -19.23 -0.17
CA ARG A 171 -3.76 -20.10 -1.22
C ARG A 171 -3.83 -19.45 -2.61
N VAL A 172 -3.10 -20.05 -3.55
CA VAL A 172 -3.17 -19.68 -4.97
C VAL A 172 -4.62 -19.66 -5.47
N GLY A 173 -4.98 -18.61 -6.20
CA GLY A 173 -6.30 -18.39 -6.76
C GLY A 173 -7.23 -17.59 -5.85
N GLU A 174 -6.91 -17.46 -4.56
CA GLU A 174 -7.72 -16.65 -3.64
C GLU A 174 -7.41 -15.15 -3.81
N GLU A 175 -8.47 -14.34 -3.85
CA GLU A 175 -8.41 -12.88 -3.82
C GLU A 175 -8.34 -12.39 -2.36
N LEU A 176 -7.58 -11.32 -2.15
CA LEU A 176 -7.49 -10.63 -0.88
C LEU A 176 -8.70 -9.71 -0.70
N PHE A 177 -9.37 -9.83 0.44
CA PHE A 177 -10.46 -8.97 0.88
C PHE A 177 -10.18 -8.45 2.28
N ALA A 178 -10.39 -7.16 2.49
CA ALA A 178 -10.25 -6.52 3.79
C ALA A 178 -11.61 -6.07 4.32
N ASN A 179 -11.74 -5.94 5.63
CA ASN A 179 -12.84 -5.16 6.22
C ASN A 179 -12.38 -3.71 6.43
N TYR A 180 -12.99 -2.77 5.70
CA TYR A 180 -12.63 -1.34 5.76
C TYR A 180 -12.87 -0.68 7.13
N PHE A 181 -13.58 -1.34 8.04
CA PHE A 181 -13.94 -0.80 9.36
C PHE A 181 -13.03 -1.26 10.52
N THR A 182 -12.04 -2.13 10.27
CA THR A 182 -11.15 -2.65 11.32
C THR A 182 -9.70 -2.28 11.03
N VAL A 183 -9.21 -1.26 11.72
CA VAL A 183 -7.77 -0.98 11.86
C VAL A 183 -7.36 -1.50 13.23
N VAL A 184 -6.32 -2.33 13.29
CA VAL A 184 -5.80 -2.88 14.56
C VAL A 184 -4.53 -2.12 14.93
N HIS A 185 -4.48 -1.63 16.16
CA HIS A 185 -3.33 -0.96 16.76
C HIS A 185 -2.45 -2.00 17.47
N ASP A 186 -1.15 -1.98 17.21
CA ASP A 186 -0.20 -2.62 18.12
C ASP A 186 -0.04 -1.68 19.32
N SER A 187 -0.24 -2.24 20.52
CA SER A 187 -0.07 -1.55 21.81
C SER A 187 1.39 -1.51 22.25
#